data_AF-A0A0G0PK40-F1
#
_entry.id   AF-A0A0G0PK40-F1
#
_cell.length_a   1.000
_cell.length_b   1.000
_cell.length_c   1.000
_cell.angle_alpha   90.00
_cell.angle_beta   90.00
_cell.angle_gamma   90.00
#
_symmetry.space_group_name_H-M   'P 1'
#
loop_
_entity.id
_entity.type
_entity.pdbx_description
1 polymer ?
#
loop_
_entity_poly.entity_id
_entity_poly.type
_entity_poly.pdbx_seq_one_letter_code
_entity_poly.pdbx_strand_id
1 'polypeptide(L)'
;MASKDKSKVEVIPLAESKPSSRITEITREVKITTINLIRGFIEPNSPTGFREEIAGKEGSLIIIRGFGKKSSLPETRIKEEMYKLGLSGVITGIAAGPGNEELEKFVAQLISEVEKYDSKPILVGYSLGGLIALLAYHHGIQDKIRGIITVGAPINGIKAVLLLKRKSGLLKEISPGSKFLETLGTKKYHPNTYHLLAEFDQFVGNPSLINIDGKKIILPIRGHNNFLEAQITAQEVAKLAMEMLKNNLA
;
A
#
# COMPACT_ATOMS: atom_id res chain seq x y z
N MET A 1 -59.55 42.40 -0.84
CA MET A 1 -58.33 43.20 -0.66
C MET A 1 -57.22 42.25 -0.22
N ALA A 2 -56.23 42.00 -1.08
CA ALA A 2 -55.10 41.11 -0.78
C ALA A 2 -53.80 41.87 -1.06
N SER A 3 -53.05 42.22 -0.01
CA SER A 3 -51.75 42.88 -0.13
C SER A 3 -50.66 41.84 -0.39
N LYS A 4 -50.05 41.88 -1.57
CA LYS A 4 -48.82 41.14 -1.87
C LYS A 4 -47.65 41.90 -1.28
N ASP A 5 -47.10 41.37 -0.20
CA ASP A 5 -45.81 41.80 0.33
C ASP A 5 -44.68 41.13 -0.47
N LYS A 6 -43.80 41.93 -1.06
CA LYS A 6 -42.63 41.49 -1.84
C LYS A 6 -41.40 42.06 -1.16
N SER A 7 -40.93 41.41 -0.10
CA SER A 7 -39.62 41.69 0.47
C SER A 7 -38.52 41.29 -0.52
N LYS A 8 -37.87 42.28 -1.14
CA LYS A 8 -36.64 42.10 -1.92
C LYS A 8 -35.54 41.65 -0.97
N VAL A 9 -35.02 40.43 -1.16
CA VAL A 9 -33.76 39.99 -0.55
C VAL A 9 -32.63 40.60 -1.35
N GLU A 10 -31.92 41.56 -0.75
CA GLU A 10 -30.73 42.16 -1.33
C GLU A 10 -29.54 41.22 -1.07
N VAL A 11 -29.06 40.57 -2.13
CA VAL A 11 -27.88 39.70 -2.04
C VAL A 11 -26.65 40.61 -2.01
N ILE A 12 -26.05 40.77 -0.83
CA ILE A 12 -24.78 41.47 -0.67
C ILE A 12 -23.67 40.60 -1.31
N PRO A 13 -22.96 41.07 -2.33
CA PRO A 13 -21.84 40.32 -2.90
C PRO A 13 -20.73 40.21 -1.85
N LEU A 14 -20.32 38.98 -1.53
CA LEU A 14 -19.13 38.74 -0.74
C LEU A 14 -17.93 39.32 -1.49
N ALA A 15 -17.29 40.34 -0.90
CA ALA A 15 -16.05 40.88 -1.43
C ALA A 15 -14.98 39.78 -1.51
N GLU A 16 -14.38 39.62 -2.68
CA GLU A 16 -13.27 38.69 -2.89
C GLU A 16 -12.06 39.15 -2.06
N SER A 17 -11.95 38.64 -0.82
CA SER A 17 -10.79 38.88 0.01
C SER A 17 -9.59 38.15 -0.60
N LYS A 18 -8.59 38.90 -1.05
CA LYS A 18 -7.32 38.32 -1.50
C LYS A 18 -6.77 37.42 -0.38
N PRO A 19 -6.40 36.16 -0.66
CA PRO A 19 -5.86 35.27 0.36
C PRO A 19 -4.63 35.90 1.02
N SER A 20 -4.56 35.83 2.35
CA SER A 20 -3.43 36.41 3.08
C SER A 20 -2.10 35.79 2.63
N SER A 21 -1.02 36.58 2.67
CA SER A 21 0.34 36.14 2.31
C SER A 21 0.75 34.84 3.02
N ARG A 22 0.28 34.64 4.26
CA ARG A 22 0.51 33.43 5.06
C ARG A 22 -0.16 32.18 4.50
N ILE A 23 -1.37 32.30 3.93
CA ILE A 23 -2.06 31.17 3.26
C ILE A 23 -1.33 30.80 1.98
N THR A 24 -0.83 31.79 1.23
CA THR A 24 -0.05 31.56 0.01
C THR A 24 1.26 30.83 0.30
N GLU A 25 1.94 31.19 1.40
CA GLU A 25 3.19 30.57 1.83
C GLU A 25 3.01 29.12 2.27
N ILE A 26 2.01 28.84 3.12
CA ILE A 26 1.66 27.46 3.53
C ILE A 26 1.31 26.60 2.30
N THR A 27 0.54 27.14 1.36
CA THR A 27 0.19 26.42 0.12
C THR A 27 1.43 26.08 -0.72
N ARG A 28 2.41 26.99 -0.75
CA ARG A 28 3.67 26.79 -1.49
C ARG A 28 4.54 25.72 -0.83
N GLU A 29 4.69 25.75 0.49
CA GLU A 29 5.45 24.73 1.24
C GLU A 29 4.84 23.33 1.09
N VAL A 30 3.52 23.21 1.25
CA VAL A 30 2.81 21.93 1.06
C VAL A 30 3.03 21.39 -0.35
N LYS A 31 2.99 22.26 -1.37
CA LYS A 31 3.24 21.88 -2.76
C LYS A 31 4.67 21.43 -3.01
N ILE A 32 5.67 22.13 -2.46
CA ILE A 32 7.09 21.76 -2.60
C ILE A 32 7.36 20.41 -1.93
N THR A 33 6.90 20.23 -0.70
CA THR A 33 7.04 18.97 0.03
C THR A 33 6.40 17.82 -0.73
N THR A 34 5.19 18.01 -1.26
CA THR A 34 4.51 16.98 -2.07
C THR A 34 5.26 16.67 -3.36
N ILE A 35 5.78 17.68 -4.07
CA ILE A 35 6.57 17.46 -5.29
C ILE A 35 7.86 16.70 -4.99
N ASN A 36 8.59 17.06 -3.93
CA ASN A 36 9.81 16.36 -3.54
C ASN A 36 9.53 14.91 -3.14
N LEU A 37 8.41 14.70 -2.45
CA LEU A 37 7.95 13.38 -2.07
C LEU A 37 7.69 12.54 -3.33
N ILE A 38 6.99 13.08 -4.33
CA ILE A 38 6.75 12.42 -5.62
C ILE A 38 8.02 12.27 -6.46
N ARG A 39 8.98 13.19 -6.39
CA ARG A 39 10.29 13.02 -7.06
C ARG A 39 11.08 11.85 -6.46
N GLY A 40 11.01 11.67 -5.14
CA GLY A 40 11.53 10.48 -4.47
C GLY A 40 10.82 9.19 -4.91
N PHE A 41 9.59 9.28 -5.42
CA PHE A 41 8.95 8.18 -6.13
C PHE A 41 9.62 7.96 -7.53
N ILE A 42 9.89 9.01 -8.30
CA ILE A 42 10.28 8.86 -9.71
C ILE A 42 11.72 8.36 -9.92
N GLU A 43 12.64 8.59 -8.98
CA GLU A 43 14.05 8.20 -9.13
C GLU A 43 14.33 6.80 -8.56
N PRO A 44 14.42 5.74 -9.40
CA PRO A 44 14.79 4.41 -8.93
C PRO A 44 16.22 4.46 -8.42
N ASN A 45 16.44 3.90 -7.24
CA ASN A 45 17.76 3.90 -6.63
C ASN A 45 18.08 2.56 -5.93
N SER A 46 17.22 1.55 -6.15
CA SER A 46 17.40 0.21 -5.63
C SER A 46 17.64 -0.72 -6.81
N PRO A 47 18.58 -1.66 -6.71
CA PRO A 47 18.76 -2.66 -7.76
C PRO A 47 17.47 -3.49 -7.89
N THR A 48 16.90 -3.50 -9.09
CA THR A 48 15.88 -4.47 -9.47
C THR A 48 16.44 -5.88 -9.30
N GLY A 49 15.64 -6.81 -8.76
CA GLY A 49 16.10 -8.19 -8.54
C GLY A 49 16.86 -8.41 -7.23
N PHE A 50 16.82 -7.47 -6.28
CA PHE A 50 17.23 -7.75 -4.91
C PHE A 50 16.45 -8.95 -4.35
N ARG A 51 17.16 -9.89 -3.74
CA ARG A 51 16.59 -11.08 -3.10
C ARG A 51 17.42 -11.42 -1.88
N GLU A 52 16.78 -11.48 -0.71
CA GLU A 52 17.44 -11.81 0.55
C GLU A 52 16.69 -12.93 1.26
N GLU A 53 17.40 -14.01 1.56
CA GLU A 53 16.85 -15.17 2.26
C GLU A 53 16.75 -14.92 3.77
N ILE A 54 15.70 -15.47 4.37
CA ILE A 54 15.48 -15.53 5.80
C ILE A 54 15.49 -17.01 6.19
N ALA A 55 16.53 -17.41 6.91
CA ALA A 55 16.65 -18.76 7.41
C ALA A 55 15.62 -19.03 8.51
N GLY A 56 14.86 -20.12 8.34
CA GLY A 56 13.89 -20.63 9.30
C GLY A 56 13.57 -22.08 9.00
N LYS A 57 12.79 -22.73 9.87
CA LYS A 57 12.38 -24.13 9.70
C LYS A 57 10.93 -24.26 9.25
N GLU A 58 10.11 -23.24 9.48
CA GLU A 58 8.67 -23.28 9.30
C GLU A 58 8.23 -22.32 8.20
N GLY A 59 7.49 -22.81 7.20
CA GLY A 59 6.69 -22.03 6.26
C GLY A 59 7.40 -20.94 5.45
N SER A 60 7.24 -20.94 4.12
CA SER A 60 7.86 -19.92 3.27
C SER A 60 7.04 -18.63 3.21
N LEU A 61 7.63 -17.50 3.60
CA LEU A 61 7.08 -16.17 3.37
C LEU A 61 7.76 -15.50 2.17
N ILE A 62 7.00 -14.80 1.34
CA ILE A 62 7.53 -13.91 0.30
C ILE A 62 7.16 -12.47 0.67
N ILE A 63 8.14 -11.70 1.13
CA ILE A 63 7.99 -10.30 1.47
C ILE A 63 8.25 -9.46 0.22
N ILE A 64 7.26 -8.64 -0.15
CA ILE A 64 7.26 -7.81 -1.35
C ILE A 64 7.37 -6.36 -0.91
N ARG A 65 8.49 -5.73 -1.25
CA ARG A 65 8.78 -4.36 -0.88
C ARG A 65 7.78 -3.37 -1.50
N GLY A 66 7.69 -2.21 -0.87
CA GLY A 66 7.04 -1.04 -1.44
C GLY A 66 7.97 -0.29 -2.38
N PHE A 67 7.37 0.61 -3.13
CA PHE A 67 8.07 1.41 -4.13
C PHE A 67 9.08 2.40 -3.51
N GLY A 68 10.23 2.59 -4.16
CA GLY A 68 11.23 3.61 -3.80
C GLY A 68 12.04 3.36 -2.52
N LYS A 69 11.92 2.20 -1.87
CA LYS A 69 12.68 1.89 -0.64
C LYS A 69 14.08 1.36 -0.95
N LYS A 70 15.11 2.09 -0.50
CA LYS A 70 16.55 1.73 -0.63
C LYS A 70 17.09 0.86 0.51
N SER A 71 16.56 0.99 1.73
CA SER A 71 17.21 0.44 2.93
C SER A 71 16.61 -0.88 3.40
N SER A 72 17.48 -1.76 3.91
CA SER A 72 17.17 -3.00 4.65
C SER A 72 16.57 -2.76 6.05
N LEU A 73 16.65 -1.52 6.55
CA LEU A 73 16.26 -1.15 7.92
C LEU A 73 14.78 -1.41 8.25
N PRO A 74 13.79 -1.07 7.38
CA PRO A 74 12.38 -1.20 7.75
C PRO A 74 11.94 -2.66 7.87
N GLU A 75 12.57 -3.59 7.14
CA GLU A 75 12.23 -5.02 7.24
C GLU A 75 12.94 -5.72 8.40
N THR A 76 13.92 -5.07 9.04
CA THR A 76 14.74 -5.70 10.08
C THR A 76 13.86 -6.24 11.22
N ARG A 77 12.81 -5.51 11.62
CA ARG A 77 11.89 -5.96 12.68
C ARG A 77 11.03 -7.15 12.26
N ILE A 78 10.50 -7.16 11.03
CA ILE A 78 9.73 -8.30 10.52
C ILE A 78 10.62 -9.53 10.46
N LYS A 79 11.87 -9.38 9.99
CA LYS A 79 12.86 -10.45 10.01
C LYS A 79 13.14 -10.95 11.43
N GLU A 80 13.38 -10.06 12.38
CA GLU A 80 13.60 -10.41 13.79
C GLU A 80 12.44 -11.23 14.37
N GLU A 81 11.20 -10.80 14.14
CA GLU A 81 10.02 -11.56 14.60
C GLU A 81 9.87 -12.90 13.87
N MET A 82 10.17 -12.96 12.57
CA MET A 82 10.22 -14.23 11.83
C MET A 82 11.26 -15.18 12.42
N TYR A 83 12.48 -14.72 12.69
CA TYR A 83 13.52 -15.53 13.31
C TYR A 83 13.10 -16.05 14.68
N LYS A 84 12.48 -15.21 15.52
CA LYS A 84 11.98 -15.63 16.85
C LYS A 84 10.95 -16.76 16.75
N LEU A 85 10.14 -16.77 15.68
CA LEU A 85 9.11 -17.79 15.44
C LEU A 85 9.59 -18.94 14.56
N GLY A 86 10.85 -18.93 14.12
CA GLY A 86 11.41 -19.96 13.23
C GLY A 86 10.86 -19.93 11.79
N LEU A 87 10.27 -18.81 11.37
CA LEU A 87 9.71 -18.65 10.02
C LEU A 87 10.80 -18.50 8.96
N SER A 88 10.65 -19.17 7.82
CA SER A 88 11.54 -19.01 6.66
C SER A 88 10.93 -18.09 5.60
N GLY A 89 11.74 -17.61 4.67
CA GLY A 89 11.20 -16.82 3.57
C GLY A 89 12.23 -16.02 2.82
N VAL A 90 11.74 -15.11 1.98
CA VAL A 90 12.54 -14.24 1.14
C VAL A 90 11.99 -12.82 1.17
N ILE A 91 12.89 -11.83 1.12
CA ILE A 91 12.56 -10.43 0.83
C ILE A 91 12.94 -10.14 -0.60
N THR A 92 11.99 -9.59 -1.37
CA THR A 92 12.14 -9.34 -2.80
C THR A 92 12.10 -7.85 -3.13
N GLY A 93 12.92 -7.44 -4.09
CA GLY A 93 12.94 -6.12 -4.70
C GLY A 93 12.01 -5.98 -5.90
N ILE A 94 10.94 -6.76 -5.99
CA ILE A 94 10.05 -6.79 -7.17
C ILE A 94 9.49 -5.40 -7.46
N ALA A 95 9.01 -4.66 -6.45
CA ALA A 95 8.45 -3.31 -6.65
C ALA A 95 9.48 -2.16 -6.65
N ALA A 96 10.77 -2.46 -6.82
CA ALA A 96 11.85 -1.49 -6.64
C ALA A 96 12.27 -0.75 -7.93
N GLY A 97 11.57 -0.99 -9.05
CA GLY A 97 11.83 -0.37 -10.35
C GLY A 97 11.36 1.08 -10.48
N PRO A 98 11.70 1.77 -11.59
CA PRO A 98 11.22 3.11 -11.86
C PRO A 98 9.70 3.19 -11.97
N GLY A 99 9.12 4.34 -11.58
CA GLY A 99 7.67 4.57 -11.58
C GLY A 99 7.00 4.65 -12.96
N ASN A 100 7.75 4.41 -14.04
CA ASN A 100 7.25 4.31 -15.40
C ASN A 100 7.03 2.86 -15.85
N GLU A 101 7.39 1.86 -15.03
CA GLU A 101 7.08 0.47 -15.31
C GLU A 101 5.58 0.18 -15.19
N GLU A 102 5.14 -0.83 -15.94
CA GLU A 102 3.78 -1.36 -15.92
C GLU A 102 3.67 -2.35 -14.76
N LEU A 103 2.56 -2.28 -14.03
CA LEU A 103 2.33 -3.09 -12.84
C LEU A 103 2.35 -4.60 -13.15
N GLU A 104 1.95 -4.97 -14.36
CA GLU A 104 1.97 -6.32 -14.91
C GLU A 104 3.37 -6.95 -14.88
N LYS A 105 4.43 -6.15 -15.05
CA LYS A 105 5.81 -6.66 -14.97
C LYS A 105 6.15 -7.12 -13.56
N PHE A 106 5.74 -6.36 -12.55
CA PHE A 106 5.94 -6.73 -11.15
C PHE A 106 5.10 -7.95 -10.77
N VAL A 107 3.88 -8.05 -11.30
CA VAL A 107 3.05 -9.25 -11.13
C VAL A 107 3.72 -10.47 -11.73
N ALA A 108 4.22 -10.39 -12.98
CA ALA A 108 4.89 -11.51 -13.63
C ALA A 108 6.14 -11.97 -12.84
N GLN A 109 6.92 -11.03 -12.31
CA GLN A 109 8.05 -11.33 -11.44
C GLN A 109 7.62 -12.04 -10.15
N LEU A 110 6.53 -11.60 -9.52
CA LEU A 110 6.02 -12.25 -8.31
C LEU A 110 5.48 -13.65 -8.59
N ILE A 111 4.78 -13.86 -9.70
CA ILE A 111 4.30 -15.18 -10.11
C ILE A 111 5.50 -16.12 -10.29
N SER A 112 6.53 -15.66 -11.01
CA SER A 112 7.75 -16.43 -11.21
C SER A 112 8.48 -16.73 -9.88
N GLU A 113 8.45 -15.82 -8.91
CA GLU A 113 9.01 -16.08 -7.58
C GLU A 113 8.21 -17.14 -6.82
N VAL A 114 6.87 -17.05 -6.83
CA VAL A 114 5.98 -18.03 -6.18
C VAL A 114 6.18 -19.43 -6.75
N GLU A 115 6.44 -19.55 -8.06
CA GLU A 115 6.67 -20.83 -8.74
C GLU A 115 7.95 -21.55 -8.33
N LYS A 116 8.87 -20.87 -7.65
CA LYS A 116 10.10 -21.49 -7.12
C LYS A 116 9.87 -22.31 -5.85
N TYR A 117 8.68 -22.27 -5.28
CA TYR A 117 8.37 -22.90 -4.00
C TYR A 117 7.50 -24.14 -4.19
N ASP A 118 7.97 -25.29 -3.71
CA ASP A 118 7.18 -26.54 -3.69
C ASP A 118 5.99 -26.46 -2.73
N SER A 119 6.16 -25.72 -1.63
CA SER A 119 5.10 -25.45 -0.66
C SER A 119 4.46 -24.10 -0.92
N LYS A 120 3.14 -24.00 -0.76
CA LYS A 120 2.42 -22.73 -0.90
C LYS A 120 2.98 -21.66 0.05
N PRO A 121 3.56 -20.54 -0.44
CA PRO A 121 4.06 -19.49 0.43
C PRO A 121 2.94 -18.56 0.93
N ILE A 122 3.24 -17.75 1.94
CA ILE A 122 2.42 -16.61 2.36
C ILE A 122 3.01 -15.35 1.74
N LEU A 123 2.17 -14.53 1.12
CA LEU A 123 2.60 -13.26 0.55
C LEU A 123 2.47 -12.14 1.58
N VAL A 124 3.52 -11.35 1.79
CA VAL A 124 3.50 -10.18 2.66
C VAL A 124 3.90 -8.96 1.86
N GLY A 125 2.94 -8.13 1.47
CA GLY A 125 3.17 -6.98 0.60
C GLY A 125 3.07 -5.64 1.31
N TYR A 126 4.12 -4.83 1.30
CA TYR A 126 4.10 -3.47 1.83
C TYR A 126 3.79 -2.43 0.74
N SER A 127 2.89 -1.50 1.02
CA SER A 127 2.55 -0.40 0.13
C SER A 127 2.21 -0.93 -1.28
N LEU A 128 2.94 -0.52 -2.32
CA LEU A 128 2.79 -1.07 -3.68
C LEU A 128 2.92 -2.60 -3.74
N GLY A 129 3.82 -3.21 -2.96
CA GLY A 129 3.96 -4.66 -2.88
C GLY A 129 2.68 -5.38 -2.46
N GLY A 130 1.85 -4.72 -1.64
CA GLY A 130 0.52 -5.23 -1.29
C GLY A 130 -0.44 -5.24 -2.47
N LEU A 131 -0.44 -4.19 -3.30
CA LEU A 131 -1.25 -4.17 -4.53
C LEU A 131 -0.78 -5.23 -5.52
N ILE A 132 0.54 -5.43 -5.67
CA ILE A 132 1.11 -6.46 -6.54
C ILE A 132 0.69 -7.85 -6.06
N ALA A 133 0.72 -8.14 -4.75
CA ALA A 133 0.28 -9.42 -4.21
C ALA A 133 -1.20 -9.71 -4.51
N LEU A 134 -2.07 -8.72 -4.29
CA LEU A 134 -3.50 -8.82 -4.57
C LEU A 134 -3.78 -9.00 -6.06
N LEU A 135 -3.05 -8.29 -6.92
CA LEU A 135 -3.20 -8.44 -8.36
C LEU A 135 -2.69 -9.80 -8.84
N ALA A 136 -1.52 -10.24 -8.36
CA ALA A 136 -0.97 -11.55 -8.71
C ALA A 136 -1.92 -12.69 -8.36
N TYR A 137 -2.61 -12.61 -7.21
CA TYR A 137 -3.67 -13.55 -6.85
C TYR A 137 -4.72 -13.70 -7.97
N HIS A 138 -5.12 -12.60 -8.62
CA HIS A 138 -6.07 -12.65 -9.74
C HIS A 138 -5.45 -13.08 -11.08
N HIS A 139 -4.14 -13.21 -11.15
CA HIS A 139 -3.38 -13.60 -12.34
C HIS A 139 -2.87 -15.04 -12.29
N GLY A 140 -3.47 -15.92 -11.46
CA GLY A 140 -3.27 -17.37 -11.58
C GLY A 140 -2.49 -18.04 -10.45
N ILE A 141 -2.24 -17.36 -9.32
CA ILE A 141 -1.57 -17.96 -8.15
C ILE A 141 -2.53 -18.31 -7.01
N GLN A 142 -3.85 -18.31 -7.24
CA GLN A 142 -4.86 -18.54 -6.21
C GLN A 142 -4.60 -19.84 -5.43
N ASP A 143 -4.32 -20.92 -6.15
CA ASP A 143 -4.06 -22.23 -5.56
C ASP A 143 -2.61 -22.43 -5.13
N LYS A 144 -1.73 -21.47 -5.43
CA LYS A 144 -0.30 -21.54 -5.15
C LYS A 144 0.11 -20.88 -3.85
N ILE A 145 -0.77 -20.13 -3.17
CA ILE A 145 -0.44 -19.40 -1.94
C ILE A 145 -1.31 -19.85 -0.75
N ARG A 146 -0.85 -19.61 0.48
CA ARG A 146 -1.63 -19.88 1.71
C ARG A 146 -2.49 -18.71 2.17
N GLY A 147 -2.15 -17.50 1.73
CA GLY A 147 -2.77 -16.27 2.17
C GLY A 147 -1.95 -15.04 1.80
N ILE A 148 -2.55 -13.89 2.06
CA ILE A 148 -2.00 -12.58 1.73
C ILE A 148 -2.09 -11.69 2.96
N ILE A 149 -0.99 -11.05 3.30
CA ILE A 149 -0.92 -10.00 4.31
C ILE A 149 -0.47 -8.73 3.60
N THR A 150 -1.34 -7.72 3.56
CA THR A 150 -0.97 -6.41 3.03
C THR A 150 -0.68 -5.45 4.18
N VAL A 151 0.35 -4.63 4.04
CA VAL A 151 0.77 -3.66 5.05
C VAL A 151 0.76 -2.28 4.41
N GLY A 152 -0.21 -1.43 4.79
CA GLY A 152 -0.34 -0.09 4.25
C GLY A 152 -0.55 -0.05 2.72
N ALA A 153 -1.22 -1.04 2.13
CA ALA A 153 -1.46 -1.03 0.68
C ALA A 153 -2.40 0.13 0.29
N PRO A 154 -2.08 0.95 -0.73
CA PRO A 154 -2.91 2.07 -1.15
C PRO A 154 -4.10 1.61 -2.00
N ILE A 155 -5.03 0.86 -1.41
CA ILE A 155 -6.22 0.29 -2.10
C ILE A 155 -7.10 1.39 -2.73
N ASN A 156 -7.26 2.52 -2.04
CA ASN A 156 -8.01 3.67 -2.56
C ASN A 156 -7.12 4.66 -3.34
N GLY A 157 -5.87 4.27 -3.61
CA GLY A 157 -4.87 5.06 -4.30
C GLY A 157 -4.13 6.04 -3.39
N ILE A 158 -3.15 6.72 -3.97
CA ILE A 158 -2.30 7.68 -3.26
C ILE A 158 -2.77 9.09 -3.57
N LYS A 159 -3.32 9.79 -2.58
CA LYS A 159 -3.88 11.15 -2.78
C LYS A 159 -2.87 12.15 -3.35
N ALA A 160 -1.60 12.04 -2.97
CA ALA A 160 -0.53 12.91 -3.47
C ALA A 160 -0.38 12.83 -5.01
N VAL A 161 -0.71 11.71 -5.63
CA VAL A 161 -0.65 11.53 -7.09
C VAL A 161 -1.63 12.46 -7.82
N LEU A 162 -2.72 12.90 -7.18
CA LEU A 162 -3.66 13.86 -7.78
C LEU A 162 -3.02 15.22 -8.11
N LEU A 163 -1.91 15.57 -7.46
CA LEU A 163 -1.22 16.84 -7.68
C LEU A 163 -0.30 16.84 -8.90
N LEU A 164 -0.13 15.70 -9.57
CA LEU A 164 0.66 15.57 -10.78
C LEU A 164 -0.13 15.96 -12.03
N LYS A 165 0.42 16.91 -12.79
CA LYS A 165 -0.17 17.37 -14.06
C LYS A 165 -0.20 16.28 -15.13
N ARG A 166 0.72 15.32 -15.09
CA ARG A 166 0.80 14.19 -16.02
C ARG A 166 0.97 12.91 -15.21
N LYS A 167 0.13 11.92 -15.50
CA LYS A 167 0.15 10.59 -14.88
C LYS A 167 0.30 9.56 -16.01
N SER A 168 1.28 8.68 -15.90
CA SER A 168 1.54 7.60 -16.86
C SER A 168 2.03 6.37 -16.11
N GLY A 169 1.87 5.19 -16.72
CA GLY A 169 2.25 3.91 -16.12
C GLY A 169 1.64 3.71 -14.72
N LEU A 170 2.45 3.18 -13.81
CA LEU A 170 2.10 2.93 -12.41
C LEU A 170 1.38 4.10 -11.71
N LEU A 171 1.83 5.35 -11.92
CA LEU A 171 1.20 6.52 -11.27
C LEU A 171 -0.24 6.73 -11.71
N LYS A 172 -0.60 6.37 -12.95
CA LYS A 172 -1.97 6.43 -13.43
C LYS A 172 -2.84 5.36 -12.75
N GLU A 173 -2.28 4.17 -12.54
CA GLU A 173 -2.97 3.04 -11.92
C GLU A 173 -3.16 3.23 -10.43
N ILE A 174 -2.19 3.76 -9.68
CA ILE A 174 -2.34 3.99 -8.24
C ILE A 174 -3.00 5.34 -7.89
N SER A 175 -3.45 6.09 -8.90
CA SER A 175 -4.21 7.32 -8.68
C SER A 175 -5.58 6.99 -8.09
N PRO A 176 -6.08 7.75 -7.09
CA PRO A 176 -7.44 7.59 -6.60
C PRO A 176 -8.48 7.61 -7.73
N GLY A 177 -9.45 6.69 -7.68
CA GLY A 177 -10.49 6.52 -8.70
C GLY A 177 -10.00 5.97 -10.04
N SER A 178 -8.81 5.36 -10.09
CA SER A 178 -8.41 4.64 -11.29
C SER A 178 -9.28 3.40 -11.49
N LYS A 179 -9.56 3.06 -12.75
CA LYS A 179 -10.28 1.81 -13.10
C LYS A 179 -9.58 0.57 -12.52
N PHE A 180 -8.25 0.60 -12.42
CA PHE A 180 -7.45 -0.45 -11.80
C PHE A 180 -7.86 -0.67 -10.34
N LEU A 181 -7.84 0.38 -9.52
CA LEU A 181 -8.15 0.28 -8.09
C LEU A 181 -9.64 0.02 -7.85
N GLU A 182 -10.53 0.60 -8.65
CA GLU A 182 -11.96 0.29 -8.61
C GLU A 182 -12.19 -1.21 -8.85
N THR A 183 -11.54 -1.77 -9.88
CA THR A 183 -11.62 -3.19 -10.17
C THR A 183 -11.09 -4.00 -8.99
N LEU A 184 -9.91 -3.66 -8.47
CA LEU A 184 -9.28 -4.34 -7.34
C LEU A 184 -10.17 -4.32 -6.08
N GLY A 185 -10.82 -3.20 -5.76
CA GLY A 185 -11.69 -3.07 -4.59
C GLY A 185 -12.95 -3.94 -4.62
N THR A 186 -13.39 -4.37 -5.81
CA THR A 186 -14.61 -5.21 -5.98
C THR A 186 -14.34 -6.71 -6.02
N LYS A 187 -13.07 -7.13 -6.05
CA LYS A 187 -12.72 -8.55 -6.15
C LYS A 187 -12.79 -9.25 -4.80
N LYS A 188 -12.98 -10.57 -4.83
CA LYS A 188 -12.82 -11.46 -3.68
C LYS A 188 -11.40 -12.02 -3.65
N TYR A 189 -10.78 -12.02 -2.48
CA TYR A 189 -9.42 -12.50 -2.29
C TYR A 189 -9.39 -13.87 -1.63
N HIS A 190 -8.19 -14.35 -1.35
CA HIS A 190 -7.99 -15.57 -0.59
C HIS A 190 -8.70 -15.44 0.78
N PRO A 191 -9.37 -16.47 1.31
CA PRO A 191 -10.07 -16.39 2.60
C PRO A 191 -9.16 -15.94 3.76
N ASN A 192 -7.88 -16.31 3.67
CA ASN A 192 -6.81 -15.82 4.56
C ASN A 192 -6.14 -14.54 4.02
N THR A 193 -6.93 -13.50 3.75
CA THR A 193 -6.41 -12.17 3.38
C THR A 193 -6.57 -11.21 4.54
N TYR A 194 -5.47 -10.57 4.93
CA TYR A 194 -5.43 -9.58 6.02
C TYR A 194 -4.85 -8.25 5.49
N HIS A 195 -5.48 -7.15 5.90
CA HIS A 195 -5.07 -5.80 5.58
C HIS A 195 -4.69 -5.07 6.86
N LEU A 196 -3.39 -4.86 7.07
CA LEU A 196 -2.86 -4.08 8.17
C LEU A 196 -2.86 -2.62 7.72
N LEU A 197 -3.66 -1.80 8.39
CA LEU A 197 -3.94 -0.40 8.07
C LEU A 197 -3.48 0.49 9.24
N ALA A 198 -2.83 1.61 8.96
CA ALA A 198 -2.40 2.53 10.01
C ALA A 198 -3.58 3.43 10.34
N GLU A 199 -3.79 3.67 11.62
CA GLU A 199 -4.79 4.64 12.10
C GLU A 199 -4.62 6.00 11.39
N PHE A 200 -3.37 6.43 11.18
CA PHE A 200 -3.05 7.66 10.46
C PHE A 200 -2.01 7.43 9.36
N ASP A 201 -2.47 7.11 8.15
CA ASP A 201 -1.63 7.00 6.96
C ASP A 201 -1.77 8.23 6.04
N GLN A 202 -0.68 9.01 5.88
CA GLN A 202 -0.71 10.23 5.06
C GLN A 202 -0.82 9.98 3.56
N PHE A 203 -0.61 8.75 3.07
CA PHE A 203 -0.69 8.40 1.64
C PHE A 203 -1.96 7.64 1.29
N VAL A 204 -2.34 6.66 2.11
CA VAL A 204 -3.48 5.76 1.88
C VAL A 204 -4.81 6.39 2.35
N GLY A 205 -4.76 7.26 3.36
CA GLY A 205 -5.94 7.92 3.92
C GLY A 205 -6.61 7.12 5.04
N ASN A 206 -7.90 7.40 5.26
CA ASN A 206 -8.66 6.85 6.40
C ASN A 206 -8.99 5.35 6.18
N PRO A 207 -8.55 4.44 7.07
CA PRO A 207 -8.86 3.01 7.00
C PRO A 207 -10.35 2.67 6.89
N SER A 208 -11.23 3.45 7.51
CA SER A 208 -12.68 3.18 7.49
C SER A 208 -13.30 3.35 6.11
N LEU A 209 -12.65 4.09 5.21
CA LEU A 209 -13.09 4.32 3.85
C LEU A 209 -12.56 3.28 2.86
N ILE A 210 -11.69 2.37 3.32
CA ILE A 210 -11.12 1.32 2.46
C ILE A 210 -12.15 0.19 2.35
N ASN A 211 -12.76 0.06 1.18
CA ASN A 211 -13.67 -1.04 0.87
C ASN A 211 -12.93 -2.11 0.06
N ILE A 212 -12.55 -3.19 0.74
CA ILE A 212 -11.86 -4.34 0.14
C ILE A 212 -12.26 -5.61 0.90
N ASP A 213 -12.37 -6.71 0.17
CA ASP A 213 -12.59 -8.05 0.72
C ASP A 213 -11.36 -8.51 1.54
N GLY A 214 -11.61 -9.24 2.63
CA GLY A 214 -10.58 -9.65 3.60
C GLY A 214 -10.71 -8.99 4.97
N LYS A 215 -9.92 -9.47 5.93
CA LYS A 215 -9.95 -9.01 7.32
C LYS A 215 -9.10 -7.75 7.47
N LYS A 216 -9.64 -6.69 8.05
CA LYS A 216 -8.93 -5.41 8.27
C LYS A 216 -8.46 -5.32 9.73
N ILE A 217 -7.19 -4.99 9.94
CA ILE A 217 -6.60 -4.76 11.25
C ILE A 217 -6.03 -3.35 11.26
N ILE A 218 -6.56 -2.50 12.15
CA ILE A 218 -6.09 -1.12 12.29
C ILE A 218 -5.05 -1.08 13.40
N LEU A 219 -3.84 -0.64 13.08
CA LEU A 219 -2.73 -0.50 14.01
C LEU A 219 -2.60 0.97 14.44
N PRO A 220 -2.28 1.26 15.72
CA PRO A 220 -2.10 2.60 16.27
C PRO A 220 -0.77 3.22 15.82
N ILE A 221 -0.59 3.34 14.51
CA ILE A 221 0.61 3.82 13.84
C ILE A 221 0.28 5.14 13.16
N ARG A 222 1.19 6.11 13.32
CA ARG A 222 1.14 7.38 12.62
C ARG A 222 2.24 7.40 11.58
N GLY A 223 1.86 7.52 10.31
CA GLY A 223 2.77 7.61 9.19
C GLY A 223 2.90 6.29 8.43
N HIS A 224 2.81 6.35 7.10
CA HIS A 224 2.97 5.21 6.20
C HIS A 224 4.34 4.54 6.34
N ASN A 225 5.41 5.34 6.42
CA ASN A 225 6.77 4.82 6.55
C ASN A 225 7.02 4.14 7.90
N ASN A 226 6.32 4.57 8.95
CA ASN A 226 6.48 4.05 10.29
C ASN A 226 5.88 2.64 10.44
N PHE A 227 5.08 2.17 9.47
CA PHE A 227 4.53 0.82 9.49
C PHE A 227 5.60 -0.24 9.65
N LEU A 228 6.61 -0.22 8.78
CA LEU A 228 7.64 -1.24 8.76
C LEU A 228 8.58 -1.13 9.97
N GLU A 229 8.77 0.09 10.46
CA GLU A 229 9.61 0.37 11.64
C GLU A 229 8.88 0.10 12.97
N ALA A 230 7.56 -0.11 12.95
CA ALA A 230 6.80 -0.34 14.17
C ALA A 230 6.85 -1.81 14.59
N GLN A 231 7.25 -2.04 15.85
CA GLN A 231 7.28 -3.38 16.45
C GLN A 231 5.93 -4.11 16.34
N ILE A 232 4.84 -3.38 16.54
CA ILE A 232 3.48 -3.95 16.50
C ILE A 232 3.13 -4.50 15.10
N THR A 233 3.63 -3.88 14.03
CA THR A 233 3.43 -4.40 12.66
C THR A 233 4.14 -5.72 12.50
N ALA A 234 5.41 -5.80 12.91
CA ALA A 234 6.20 -7.03 12.80
C ALA A 234 5.56 -8.18 13.59
N GLN A 235 5.13 -7.90 14.82
CA GLN A 235 4.44 -8.88 15.67
C GLN A 235 3.14 -9.37 15.02
N GLU A 236 2.32 -8.46 14.48
CA GLU A 236 1.04 -8.85 13.88
C GLU A 236 1.25 -9.63 12.57
N VAL A 237 2.20 -9.23 11.71
CA VAL A 237 2.57 -10.00 10.51
C VAL A 237 3.00 -11.41 10.88
N ALA A 238 3.90 -11.55 11.85
CA ALA A 238 4.44 -12.85 12.26
C ALA A 238 3.37 -13.75 12.90
N LYS A 239 2.50 -13.18 13.75
CA LYS A 239 1.34 -13.86 14.33
C LYS A 239 0.38 -14.37 13.27
N LEU A 240 0.00 -13.54 12.30
CA LEU A 240 -0.90 -13.93 11.21
C LEU A 240 -0.29 -14.99 10.31
N ALA A 241 1.01 -14.89 10.03
CA ALA A 241 1.72 -15.91 9.27
C ALA A 241 1.65 -17.28 9.97
N MET A 242 1.91 -17.31 11.28
CA MET A 242 1.78 -18.54 12.07
C MET A 242 0.34 -19.09 12.09
N GLU A 243 -0.67 -18.23 12.17
CA GLU A 243 -2.08 -18.62 12.07
C GLU A 243 -2.38 -19.30 10.72
N MET A 244 -1.92 -18.71 9.60
CA MET A 244 -2.10 -19.26 8.26
C MET A 244 -1.38 -20.60 8.04
N LEU A 245 -0.23 -20.79 8.69
CA LEU A 245 0.51 -22.06 8.64
C LEU A 245 -0.24 -23.15 9.43
N LYS A 246 -0.78 -22.83 10.60
CA LYS A 246 -1.51 -23.79 11.45
C LYS A 246 -2.85 -24.21 10.86
N ASN A 247 -3.61 -23.29 10.27
CA ASN A 247 -4.97 -23.56 9.76
C ASN A 247 -5.01 -24.48 8.53
N ASN A 248 -3.88 -24.80 7.93
CA ASN A 248 -3.77 -25.70 6.77
C ASN A 248 -3.19 -27.09 7.12
N LEU A 249 -3.04 -27.40 8.41
CA LEU A 249 -2.67 -28.73 8.91
C LEU A 249 -3.90 -29.59 9.30
N ALA A 250 -5.11 -29.05 9.12
CA ALA A 250 -6.39 -29.71 9.33
C ALA A 250 -7.08 -29.98 7.98
#